data_AF-A0A7C1FV53-F1
#
_entry.id   AF-A0A7C1FV53-F1
#
_cell.length_a   1.000
_cell.length_b   1.000
_cell.length_c   1.000
_cell.angle_alpha   90.00
_cell.angle_beta   90.00
_cell.angle_gamma   90.00
#
_symmetry.space_group_name_H-M   'P 1'
#
loop_
_entity.id
_entity.type
_entity.pdbx_description
1 polymer ?
#
loop_
_entity_poly.entity_id
_entity_poly.type
_entity_poly.pdbx_seq_one_letter_code
_entity_poly.pdbx_strand_id
1 'polypeptide(L)'
;MTLGTHPFVVGRLLIVTTNLIPLLIAWLLVARLVDRLGLTDWGRLFTMTATCFATFLSTFAVTLNNHLVAAVSAAVTLFAAATIWLDDDRRLRWFLLAGLFGAFTAANELPALSLLVLLGVGLLVKFPRQTLVAFVPAAALVAGGFFVTNWIAHRSLVPAYLKRGGQENWYDFKWIRWTSPENKLKRIGFEDLGYWQRLEREKQEDRRRMAEDPNYQPRWHIDKNEPQWTVYAFNVLVGHRGIFSLTPVWLLSMAGLAMWLCQRRDAGLRDLALLIALPTAACLAFYLLSYKTYGNYGGMSSGLRWMFWFAPLWSVGMLPAADAMSHRRWSRWLALLLLAISALSAAYPVWNPWTPPWLYDLAQYAGWVQ
;
A
#
# COMPACT_ATOMS: atom_id res chain seq x y z
N MET A 1 -25.09 -4.47 -19.39
CA MET A 1 -23.74 -3.93 -19.60
C MET A 1 -22.75 -4.82 -18.84
N THR A 2 -21.71 -5.36 -19.48
CA THR A 2 -20.70 -6.24 -18.84
C THR A 2 -19.28 -5.75 -19.17
N LEU A 3 -18.27 -6.16 -18.39
CA LEU A 3 -16.88 -5.79 -18.65
C LEU A 3 -16.42 -6.22 -20.06
N GLY A 4 -16.87 -7.39 -20.55
CA GLY A 4 -16.53 -7.87 -21.88
C GLY A 4 -17.23 -7.14 -23.04
N THR A 5 -18.33 -6.43 -22.78
CA THR A 5 -19.07 -5.70 -23.84
C THR A 5 -18.83 -4.19 -23.81
N HIS A 6 -18.56 -3.63 -22.63
CA HIS A 6 -18.37 -2.18 -22.42
C HIS A 6 -17.19 -1.92 -21.48
N PRO A 7 -15.97 -2.36 -21.82
CA PRO A 7 -14.83 -2.40 -20.91
C PRO A 7 -14.47 -1.03 -20.33
N PHE A 8 -14.53 0.04 -21.13
CA PHE A 8 -14.19 1.38 -20.66
C PHE A 8 -15.23 1.96 -19.70
N VAL A 9 -16.51 1.80 -19.99
CA VAL A 9 -17.59 2.33 -19.13
C VAL A 9 -17.63 1.57 -17.81
N VAL A 10 -17.62 0.23 -17.87
CA VAL A 10 -17.61 -0.61 -16.68
C VAL A 10 -16.33 -0.40 -15.88
N GLY A 11 -15.16 -0.32 -16.53
CA GLY A 11 -13.89 -0.05 -15.88
C GLY A 11 -13.85 1.29 -15.14
N ARG A 12 -14.38 2.36 -15.75
CA ARG A 12 -14.49 3.68 -15.09
C ARG A 12 -15.46 3.64 -13.90
N LEU A 13 -16.60 2.97 -14.04
CA LEU A 13 -17.56 2.80 -12.94
C LEU A 13 -16.93 2.04 -11.76
N LEU A 14 -16.17 0.98 -12.06
CA LEU A 14 -15.41 0.24 -11.05
C LEU A 14 -14.41 1.16 -10.36
N ILE A 15 -13.57 1.88 -11.11
CA ILE A 15 -12.58 2.80 -10.52
C ILE A 15 -13.25 3.88 -9.65
N VAL A 16 -14.35 4.48 -10.10
CA VAL A 16 -15.06 5.49 -9.30
C VAL A 16 -15.58 4.89 -7.98
N THR A 17 -16.13 3.68 -8.03
CA THR A 17 -16.77 3.05 -6.87
C THR A 17 -15.79 2.38 -5.92
N THR A 18 -14.71 1.77 -6.42
CA THR A 18 -13.71 1.07 -5.60
C THR A 18 -12.56 1.97 -5.18
N ASN A 19 -12.27 3.04 -5.93
CA ASN A 19 -11.13 3.91 -5.66
C ASN A 19 -11.54 5.30 -5.24
N LEU A 20 -12.21 6.05 -6.11
CA LEU A 20 -12.42 7.48 -5.91
C LEU A 20 -13.31 7.78 -4.70
N ILE A 21 -14.50 7.17 -4.63
CA ILE A 21 -15.42 7.39 -3.50
C ILE A 21 -14.78 6.94 -2.17
N PRO A 22 -14.20 5.73 -2.06
CA PRO A 22 -13.55 5.31 -0.83
C PRO A 22 -12.33 6.18 -0.45
N LEU A 23 -11.55 6.65 -1.42
CA LEU A 23 -10.43 7.57 -1.17
C LEU A 23 -10.91 8.92 -0.61
N LEU A 24 -11.98 9.48 -1.15
CA LEU A 24 -12.59 10.70 -0.61
C LEU A 24 -13.06 10.50 0.84
N ILE A 25 -13.67 9.35 1.15
CA ILE A 25 -14.04 8.99 2.52
C ILE A 25 -12.80 8.92 3.41
N ALA A 26 -11.73 8.25 2.96
CA ALA A 26 -10.48 8.19 3.71
C ALA A 26 -9.88 9.58 3.98
N TRP A 27 -9.87 10.46 2.99
CA TRP A 27 -9.41 11.84 3.17
C TRP A 27 -10.30 12.65 4.12
N LEU A 28 -11.61 12.45 4.12
CA LEU A 28 -12.51 13.08 5.09
C LEU A 28 -12.25 12.59 6.52
N LEU A 29 -11.98 11.29 6.70
CA LEU A 29 -11.62 10.73 8.01
C LEU A 29 -10.26 11.26 8.49
N VAL A 30 -9.26 11.32 7.60
CA VAL A 30 -7.96 11.93 7.93
C VAL A 30 -8.14 13.42 8.23
N ALA A 31 -8.94 14.16 7.47
CA ALA A 31 -9.22 15.58 7.72
C ALA A 31 -9.85 15.80 9.11
N ARG A 32 -10.79 14.95 9.53
CA ARG A 32 -11.38 14.98 10.87
C ARG A 32 -10.33 14.76 11.96
N LEU A 33 -9.39 13.84 11.75
CA LEU A 33 -8.28 13.61 12.69
C LEU A 33 -7.29 14.78 12.69
N VAL A 34 -6.97 15.33 11.51
CA VAL A 34 -6.08 16.48 11.36
C VAL A 34 -6.64 17.72 12.05
N ASP A 35 -7.93 18.03 11.84
CA ASP A 35 -8.57 19.17 12.48
C ASP A 35 -8.64 19.01 14.00
N ARG A 36 -8.88 17.78 14.47
CA ARG A 36 -8.91 17.45 15.88
C ARG A 36 -7.53 17.54 16.56
N LEU A 37 -6.49 17.02 15.91
CA LEU A 37 -5.17 16.80 16.54
C LEU A 37 -4.15 17.89 16.21
N GLY A 38 -4.35 18.63 15.13
CA GLY A 38 -3.45 19.72 14.74
C GLY A 38 -3.59 20.92 15.67
N LEU A 39 -2.47 21.52 16.05
CA LEU A 39 -2.40 22.67 16.96
C LEU A 39 -2.38 24.01 16.21
N THR A 40 -2.07 24.00 14.91
CA THR A 40 -1.96 25.21 14.08
C THR A 40 -2.69 25.05 12.76
N ASP A 41 -3.29 26.13 12.26
CA ASP A 41 -3.94 26.14 10.92
C ASP A 41 -2.93 25.78 9.82
N TRP A 42 -1.69 26.26 9.96
CA TRP A 42 -0.63 25.96 9.02
C TRP A 42 -0.31 24.45 8.99
N GLY A 43 -0.17 23.81 10.15
CA GLY A 43 0.10 22.38 10.26
C GLY A 43 -1.05 21.52 9.73
N ARG A 44 -2.30 21.92 9.99
CA ARG A 44 -3.51 21.28 9.45
C ARG A 44 -3.57 21.37 7.92
N LEU A 45 -3.43 22.57 7.37
CA LEU A 45 -3.46 22.81 5.92
C LEU A 45 -2.30 22.10 5.23
N PHE A 46 -1.09 22.18 5.78
CA PHE A 46 0.08 21.49 5.25
C PHE A 46 -0.15 19.97 5.21
N THR A 47 -0.64 19.39 6.31
CA THR A 47 -0.85 17.94 6.42
C THR A 47 -1.91 17.44 5.44
N MET A 48 -3.03 18.16 5.30
CA MET A 48 -4.05 17.80 4.32
C MET A 48 -3.58 17.99 2.88
N THR A 49 -2.80 19.04 2.60
CA THR A 49 -2.18 19.24 1.29
C THR A 49 -1.24 18.08 0.95
N ALA A 50 -0.39 17.68 1.90
CA ALA A 50 0.48 16.53 1.72
C ALA A 50 -0.31 15.23 1.50
N THR A 51 -1.34 14.99 2.31
CA THR A 51 -2.19 13.78 2.21
C THR A 51 -2.80 13.63 0.81
N CYS A 52 -3.29 14.74 0.23
CA CYS A 52 -3.99 14.73 -1.05
C CYS A 52 -3.04 14.71 -2.26
N PHE A 53 -1.95 15.48 -2.19
CA PHE A 53 -1.11 15.77 -3.36
C PHE A 53 0.31 15.20 -3.30
N ALA A 54 0.79 14.85 -2.11
CA ALA A 54 2.16 14.40 -1.89
C ALA A 54 2.26 12.90 -1.55
N THR A 55 1.18 12.14 -1.78
CA THR A 55 1.16 10.69 -1.62
C THR A 55 0.79 10.01 -2.93
N PHE A 56 1.27 8.80 -3.14
CA PHE A 56 0.91 8.00 -4.33
C PHE A 56 -0.55 7.49 -4.31
N LEU A 57 -1.36 7.81 -3.28
CA LEU A 57 -2.76 7.39 -3.24
C LEU A 57 -3.57 8.00 -4.39
N SER A 58 -3.36 9.28 -4.70
CA SER A 58 -4.01 9.94 -5.83
C SER A 58 -3.53 9.35 -7.17
N THR A 59 -2.25 9.02 -7.29
CA THR A 59 -1.69 8.31 -8.45
C THR A 59 -2.34 6.95 -8.67
N PHE A 60 -2.56 6.18 -7.60
CA PHE A 60 -3.18 4.86 -7.67
C PHE A 60 -4.71 4.92 -7.80
N ALA A 61 -5.31 6.11 -7.73
CA ALA A 61 -6.76 6.24 -7.87
C ALA A 61 -7.26 5.87 -9.28
N VAL A 62 -6.40 5.96 -10.32
CA VAL A 62 -6.81 5.75 -11.73
C VAL A 62 -6.69 4.31 -12.23
N THR A 63 -6.23 3.36 -11.40
CA THR A 63 -6.11 1.94 -11.78
C THR A 63 -6.70 1.02 -10.73
N LEU A 64 -7.24 -0.14 -11.14
CA LEU A 64 -7.69 -1.14 -10.18
C LEU A 64 -6.48 -1.72 -9.43
N ASN A 65 -6.50 -1.61 -8.10
CA ASN A 65 -5.42 -2.08 -7.24
C ASN A 65 -5.90 -2.33 -5.80
N ASN A 66 -5.19 -3.17 -5.08
CA ASN A 66 -5.45 -3.52 -3.69
C ASN A 66 -4.81 -2.51 -2.69
N HIS A 67 -3.73 -1.81 -3.08
CA HIS A 67 -2.99 -0.87 -2.23
C HIS A 67 -3.85 0.28 -1.73
N LEU A 68 -4.67 0.85 -2.61
CA LEU A 68 -5.58 1.94 -2.30
C LEU A 68 -6.70 1.47 -1.37
N VAL A 69 -7.26 0.28 -1.63
CA VAL A 69 -8.29 -0.32 -0.77
C VAL A 69 -7.74 -0.60 0.63
N ALA A 70 -6.49 -1.06 0.72
CA ALA A 70 -5.78 -1.21 1.98
C ALA A 70 -5.59 0.16 2.67
N ALA A 71 -5.15 1.19 1.96
CA ALA A 71 -5.00 2.53 2.52
C ALA A 71 -6.32 3.09 3.08
N VAL A 72 -7.41 2.97 2.33
CA VAL A 72 -8.74 3.41 2.79
C VAL A 72 -9.16 2.66 4.05
N SER A 73 -8.96 1.35 4.06
CA SER A 73 -9.29 0.50 5.22
C SER A 73 -8.43 0.86 6.44
N ALA A 74 -7.15 1.17 6.22
CA ALA A 74 -6.24 1.63 7.25
C ALA A 74 -6.67 3.00 7.82
N ALA A 75 -7.19 3.91 6.99
CA ALA A 75 -7.76 5.19 7.44
C ALA A 75 -9.00 4.99 8.33
N VAL A 76 -9.92 4.10 7.95
CA VAL A 76 -11.10 3.77 8.77
C VAL A 76 -10.68 3.13 10.09
N THR A 77 -9.71 2.22 10.05
CA THR A 77 -9.15 1.55 11.23
C THR A 77 -8.51 2.56 12.18
N LEU A 78 -7.70 3.48 11.65
CA LEU A 78 -7.06 4.54 12.41
C LEU A 78 -8.10 5.48 13.04
N PHE A 79 -9.12 5.88 12.29
CA PHE A 79 -10.19 6.73 12.79
C PHE A 79 -10.96 6.07 13.94
N ALA A 80 -11.30 4.77 13.80
CA ALA A 80 -11.96 4.01 14.86
C ALA A 80 -11.05 3.86 16.10
N ALA A 81 -9.76 3.56 15.92
CA ALA A 81 -8.80 3.45 17.01
C ALA A 81 -8.63 4.78 17.76
N ALA A 82 -8.49 5.89 17.04
CA ALA A 82 -8.42 7.23 17.61
C ALA A 82 -9.71 7.59 18.36
N THR A 83 -10.88 7.26 17.82
CA THR A 83 -12.16 7.48 18.49
C THR A 83 -12.25 6.70 19.80
N ILE A 84 -11.81 5.44 19.81
CA ILE A 84 -11.82 4.60 21.02
C ILE A 84 -10.83 5.10 22.07
N TRP A 85 -9.59 5.41 21.69
CA TRP A 85 -8.52 5.72 22.66
C TRP A 85 -8.43 7.19 23.05
N LEU A 86 -8.83 8.12 22.17
CA LEU A 86 -8.72 9.54 22.43
C LEU A 86 -10.05 10.16 22.88
N ASP A 87 -11.21 9.68 22.40
CA ASP A 87 -12.53 10.15 22.88
C ASP A 87 -13.11 9.29 24.01
N ASP A 88 -12.49 8.14 24.29
CA ASP A 88 -13.08 7.12 25.16
C ASP A 88 -14.50 6.68 24.71
N ASP A 89 -14.83 6.79 23.40
CA ASP A 89 -16.12 6.33 22.86
C ASP A 89 -16.08 4.81 22.67
N ARG A 90 -16.62 4.09 23.66
CA ARG A 90 -16.59 2.64 23.73
C ARG A 90 -17.78 1.94 23.04
N ARG A 91 -18.53 2.64 22.18
CA ARG A 91 -19.65 2.02 21.43
C ARG A 91 -19.16 0.87 20.55
N LEU A 92 -19.90 -0.23 20.52
CA LEU A 92 -19.53 -1.46 19.79
C LEU A 92 -19.24 -1.23 18.30
N ARG A 93 -19.90 -0.24 17.68
CA ARG A 93 -19.67 0.12 16.27
C ARG A 93 -18.20 0.43 15.97
N TRP A 94 -17.47 1.06 16.88
CA TRP A 94 -16.07 1.42 16.64
C TRP A 94 -15.16 0.20 16.68
N PHE A 95 -15.41 -0.73 17.61
CA PHE A 95 -14.71 -2.02 17.67
C PHE A 95 -15.02 -2.87 16.45
N LEU A 96 -16.28 -2.90 16.00
CA LEU A 96 -16.69 -3.56 14.78
C LEU A 96 -15.96 -2.98 13.56
N LEU A 97 -15.94 -1.66 13.39
CA LEU A 97 -15.24 -1.00 12.29
C LEU A 97 -13.73 -1.24 12.35
N ALA A 98 -13.11 -1.15 13.53
CA ALA A 98 -11.69 -1.44 13.72
C ALA A 98 -11.33 -2.88 13.35
N GLY A 99 -12.15 -3.86 13.75
CA GLY A 99 -11.92 -5.28 13.43
C GLY A 99 -12.14 -5.57 11.96
N LEU A 100 -13.25 -5.09 11.39
CA LEU A 100 -13.62 -5.29 9.99
C LEU A 100 -12.56 -4.68 9.06
N PHE A 101 -12.28 -3.39 9.19
CA PHE A 101 -11.37 -2.69 8.29
C PHE A 101 -9.90 -2.97 8.60
N GLY A 102 -9.54 -3.28 9.86
CA GLY A 102 -8.19 -3.73 10.19
C GLY A 102 -7.89 -5.07 9.52
N ALA A 103 -8.83 -6.01 9.55
CA ALA A 103 -8.70 -7.30 8.87
C ALA A 103 -8.78 -7.15 7.36
N PHE A 104 -9.59 -6.22 6.85
CA PHE A 104 -9.66 -5.95 5.41
C PHE A 104 -8.37 -5.29 4.89
N THR A 105 -7.71 -4.47 5.70
CA THR A 105 -6.36 -3.98 5.40
C THR A 105 -5.39 -5.15 5.25
N ALA A 106 -5.39 -6.09 6.21
CA ALA A 106 -4.53 -7.29 6.17
C ALA A 106 -4.84 -8.23 4.99
N ALA A 107 -6.12 -8.36 4.61
CA ALA A 107 -6.54 -9.17 3.47
C ALA A 107 -6.06 -8.57 2.13
N ASN A 108 -5.93 -7.25 2.05
CA ASN A 108 -5.42 -6.56 0.87
C ASN A 108 -3.90 -6.42 0.89
N GLU A 109 -3.28 -6.28 2.06
CA GLU A 109 -1.82 -6.16 2.25
C GLU A 109 -1.37 -7.04 3.41
N LEU A 110 -0.76 -8.20 3.11
CA LEU A 110 -0.46 -9.22 4.10
C LEU A 110 0.32 -8.70 5.33
N PRO A 111 1.36 -7.85 5.21
CA PRO A 111 2.05 -7.31 6.38
C PRO A 111 1.20 -6.42 7.29
N ALA A 112 0.06 -5.91 6.81
CA ALA A 112 -0.89 -5.15 7.64
C ALA A 112 -1.61 -6.03 8.68
N LEU A 113 -1.40 -7.35 8.67
CA LEU A 113 -1.71 -8.21 9.81
C LEU A 113 -1.07 -7.69 11.11
N SER A 114 0.11 -7.07 11.03
CA SER A 114 0.76 -6.42 12.17
C SER A 114 -0.11 -5.32 12.80
N LEU A 115 -0.76 -4.47 11.99
CA LEU A 115 -1.70 -3.46 12.46
C LEU A 115 -2.91 -4.10 13.15
N LEU A 116 -3.52 -5.11 12.51
CA LEU A 116 -4.68 -5.81 13.08
C LEU A 116 -4.36 -6.44 14.43
N VAL A 117 -3.24 -7.15 14.54
CA VAL A 117 -2.85 -7.84 15.76
C VAL A 117 -2.51 -6.85 16.87
N LEU A 118 -1.70 -5.82 16.58
CA LEU A 118 -1.30 -4.83 17.57
C LEU A 118 -2.52 -4.02 18.07
N LEU A 119 -3.42 -3.63 17.17
CA LEU A 119 -4.68 -2.99 17.55
C LEU A 119 -5.55 -3.93 18.40
N GLY A 120 -5.71 -5.19 17.95
CA GLY A 120 -6.50 -6.19 18.65
C GLY A 120 -6.00 -6.47 20.06
N VAL A 121 -4.68 -6.60 20.24
CA VAL A 121 -4.06 -6.74 21.57
C VAL A 121 -4.29 -5.49 22.43
N GLY A 122 -4.04 -4.30 21.88
CA GLY A 122 -4.25 -3.04 22.60
C GLY A 122 -5.71 -2.84 23.04
N LEU A 123 -6.66 -3.20 22.18
CA LEU A 123 -8.09 -3.15 22.49
C LEU A 123 -8.51 -4.26 23.47
N LEU A 124 -7.97 -5.47 23.36
CA LEU A 124 -8.28 -6.58 24.26
C LEU A 124 -7.83 -6.29 25.69
N VAL A 125 -6.63 -5.70 25.85
CA VAL A 125 -6.08 -5.33 27.16
C VAL A 125 -6.94 -4.25 27.83
N LYS A 126 -7.40 -3.24 27.08
CA LYS A 126 -8.15 -2.12 27.64
C LYS A 126 -9.66 -2.36 27.75
N PHE A 127 -10.22 -3.05 26.76
CA PHE A 127 -11.66 -3.19 26.53
C PHE A 127 -12.01 -4.62 26.07
N PRO A 128 -11.81 -5.64 26.93
CA PRO A 128 -11.88 -7.04 26.52
C PRO A 128 -13.26 -7.43 25.99
N ARG A 129 -14.33 -6.98 26.65
CA ARG A 129 -15.70 -7.34 26.26
C ARG A 129 -16.06 -6.83 24.86
N GLN A 130 -15.84 -5.56 24.58
CA GLN A 130 -16.13 -4.96 23.28
C GLN A 130 -15.26 -5.58 22.18
N THR A 131 -14.00 -5.86 22.50
CA THR A 131 -13.07 -6.51 21.58
C THR A 131 -13.56 -7.91 21.21
N LEU A 132 -13.95 -8.72 22.20
CA LEU A 132 -14.41 -10.10 21.98
C LEU A 132 -15.77 -10.17 21.28
N VAL A 133 -16.69 -9.25 21.56
CA VAL A 133 -18.07 -9.30 21.03
C VAL A 133 -18.22 -8.58 19.68
N ALA A 134 -17.38 -7.59 19.36
CA ALA A 134 -17.50 -6.80 18.14
C ALA A 134 -16.25 -6.85 17.24
N PHE A 135 -15.05 -6.62 17.77
CA PHE A 135 -13.82 -6.60 16.95
C PHE A 135 -13.47 -7.99 16.40
N VAL A 136 -13.41 -9.00 17.27
CA VAL A 136 -13.00 -10.37 16.89
C VAL A 136 -13.96 -10.98 15.87
N PRO A 137 -15.30 -10.94 16.03
CA PRO A 137 -16.21 -11.48 15.04
C PRO A 137 -16.13 -10.75 13.69
N ALA A 138 -15.95 -9.42 13.72
CA ALA A 138 -15.80 -8.63 12.50
C ALA A 138 -14.50 -8.96 11.75
N ALA A 139 -13.39 -9.14 12.47
CA ALA A 139 -12.13 -9.59 11.88
C ALA A 139 -12.23 -11.03 11.35
N ALA A 140 -12.90 -11.92 12.08
CA ALA A 140 -13.10 -13.31 11.70
C ALA A 140 -13.96 -13.44 10.43
N LEU A 141 -14.95 -12.56 10.22
CA LEU A 141 -15.74 -12.51 9.00
C LEU A 141 -14.86 -12.27 7.77
N VAL A 142 -13.96 -11.28 7.85
CA VAL A 142 -13.04 -10.96 6.73
C VAL A 142 -12.02 -12.07 6.53
N ALA A 143 -11.44 -12.60 7.61
CA ALA A 143 -10.52 -13.74 7.53
C ALA A 143 -11.20 -14.97 6.89
N GLY A 144 -12.43 -15.26 7.28
CA GLY A 144 -13.25 -16.32 6.67
C GLY A 144 -13.43 -16.09 5.18
N GLY A 145 -13.85 -14.88 4.76
CA GLY A 145 -13.97 -14.53 3.35
C GLY A 145 -12.65 -14.69 2.57
N PHE A 146 -11.53 -14.23 3.15
CA PHE A 146 -10.20 -14.36 2.56
C PHE A 146 -9.79 -15.82 2.34
N PHE A 147 -9.90 -16.68 3.36
CA PHE A 147 -9.52 -18.09 3.23
C PHE A 147 -10.50 -18.90 2.38
N VAL A 148 -11.80 -18.62 2.46
CA VAL A 148 -12.82 -19.29 1.63
C VAL A 148 -12.61 -18.97 0.16
N THR A 149 -12.39 -17.69 -0.19
CA THR A 149 -12.13 -17.31 -1.58
C THR A 149 -10.82 -17.88 -2.09
N ASN A 150 -9.75 -17.90 -1.27
CA ASN A 150 -8.50 -18.56 -1.62
C ASN A 150 -8.67 -20.08 -1.82
N TRP A 151 -9.48 -20.75 -0.98
CA TRP A 151 -9.80 -22.17 -1.12
C TRP A 151 -10.61 -22.46 -2.39
N ILE A 152 -11.61 -21.64 -2.70
CA ILE A 152 -12.41 -21.78 -3.93
C ILE A 152 -11.50 -21.66 -5.16
N ALA A 153 -10.58 -20.69 -5.16
CA ALA A 153 -9.70 -20.43 -6.29
C ALA A 153 -8.56 -21.45 -6.43
N HIS A 154 -7.94 -21.85 -5.32
CA HIS A 154 -6.65 -22.55 -5.34
C HIS A 154 -6.64 -23.90 -4.61
N ARG A 155 -7.75 -24.29 -3.98
CA ARG A 155 -7.82 -25.52 -3.15
C ARG A 155 -6.71 -25.60 -2.10
N SER A 156 -6.32 -24.44 -1.57
CA SER A 156 -5.28 -24.27 -0.56
C SER A 156 -5.70 -23.22 0.44
N LEU A 157 -5.27 -23.39 1.70
CA LEU A 157 -5.37 -22.34 2.72
C LEU A 157 -4.11 -21.47 2.78
N VAL A 158 -3.03 -21.86 2.10
CA VAL A 158 -1.86 -20.99 1.93
C VAL A 158 -2.25 -19.87 0.97
N PRO A 159 -2.18 -18.60 1.40
CA PRO A 159 -2.51 -17.48 0.52
C PRO A 159 -1.65 -17.48 -0.74
N ALA A 160 -2.25 -17.22 -1.90
CA ALA A 160 -1.53 -17.14 -3.17
C ALA A 160 -0.32 -16.19 -3.09
N TYR A 161 -0.45 -15.09 -2.34
CA TYR A 161 0.63 -14.13 -2.10
C TYR A 161 1.92 -14.75 -1.55
N LEU A 162 1.82 -15.80 -0.70
CA LEU A 162 2.98 -16.48 -0.12
C LEU A 162 3.64 -17.50 -1.06
N LYS A 163 3.01 -17.82 -2.19
CA LYS A 163 3.53 -18.75 -3.20
C LYS A 163 4.33 -18.02 -4.28
N ARG A 164 5.11 -17.00 -3.88
CA ARG A 164 6.00 -16.24 -4.77
C ARG A 164 7.43 -16.76 -4.63
N GLY A 165 8.04 -17.15 -5.75
CA GLY A 165 9.40 -17.70 -5.81
C GLY A 165 9.51 -19.21 -5.52
N GLY A 166 10.65 -19.80 -5.87
CA GLY A 166 10.92 -21.25 -5.69
C GLY A 166 10.20 -22.15 -6.71
N GLN A 167 10.20 -23.47 -6.46
CA GLN A 167 9.60 -24.47 -7.36
C GLN A 167 8.07 -24.43 -7.37
N GLU A 168 7.44 -23.90 -6.32
CA GLU A 168 5.97 -23.75 -6.20
C GLU A 168 5.52 -22.31 -6.48
N ASN A 169 6.22 -21.58 -7.34
CA ASN A 169 5.87 -20.21 -7.68
C ASN A 169 4.57 -20.16 -8.51
N TRP A 170 3.46 -19.75 -7.91
CA TRP A 170 2.18 -19.64 -8.60
C TRP A 170 2.11 -18.46 -9.57
N TYR A 171 3.08 -17.57 -9.50
CA TYR A 171 3.25 -16.46 -10.45
C TYR A 171 4.14 -16.86 -11.64
N ASP A 172 4.71 -18.08 -11.64
CA ASP A 172 5.34 -18.66 -12.83
C ASP A 172 4.29 -19.39 -13.68
N PHE A 173 3.61 -18.63 -14.53
CA PHE A 173 2.55 -19.17 -15.38
C PHE A 173 3.13 -20.12 -16.44
N LYS A 174 2.88 -21.43 -16.29
CA LYS A 174 3.06 -22.43 -17.36
C LYS A 174 1.70 -22.81 -17.94
N TRP A 175 1.54 -22.68 -19.25
CA TRP A 175 0.29 -23.02 -19.92
C TRP A 175 0.21 -24.52 -20.24
N ILE A 176 -0.87 -25.16 -19.79
CA ILE A 176 -1.30 -26.47 -20.31
C ILE A 176 -2.52 -26.23 -21.20
N ARG A 177 -2.41 -26.56 -22.49
CA ARG A 177 -3.51 -26.47 -23.44
C ARG A 177 -4.50 -27.62 -23.16
N TRP A 178 -5.57 -27.36 -22.43
CA TRP A 178 -6.67 -28.32 -22.31
C TRP A 178 -7.40 -28.43 -23.66
N THR A 179 -7.08 -29.48 -24.41
CA THR A 179 -7.89 -29.93 -25.54
C THR A 179 -8.86 -30.98 -25.00
N SER A 180 -10.04 -30.53 -24.53
CA SER A 180 -11.16 -31.47 -24.33
C SER A 180 -11.67 -31.87 -25.71
N PRO A 181 -11.78 -33.18 -26.03
CA PRO A 181 -12.30 -33.63 -27.32
C PRO A 181 -13.80 -33.31 -27.53
N GLU A 182 -14.53 -32.95 -26.46
CA GLU A 182 -15.99 -33.09 -26.46
C GLU A 182 -16.78 -31.81 -26.21
N ASN A 183 -16.14 -30.69 -25.86
CA ASN A 183 -16.86 -29.42 -25.68
C ASN A 183 -16.63 -28.46 -26.84
N LYS A 184 -17.45 -28.63 -27.89
CA LYS A 184 -17.93 -27.54 -28.75
C LYS A 184 -18.81 -26.58 -27.94
N LEU A 185 -18.29 -26.03 -26.85
CA LEU A 185 -18.92 -24.90 -26.20
C LEU A 185 -18.77 -23.71 -27.14
N LYS A 186 -19.94 -23.28 -27.63
CA LYS A 186 -20.18 -22.06 -28.40
C LYS A 186 -19.07 -21.04 -28.21
N ARG A 187 -18.44 -20.77 -29.35
CA ARG A 187 -17.67 -19.60 -29.78
C ARG A 187 -18.28 -18.29 -29.24
N ILE A 188 -18.19 -18.04 -27.94
CA ILE A 188 -18.26 -16.69 -27.38
C ILE A 188 -16.90 -16.09 -27.73
N GLY A 189 -16.91 -15.11 -28.62
CA GLY A 189 -15.70 -14.47 -29.13
C GLY A 189 -14.81 -13.96 -28.00
N PHE A 190 -13.77 -14.73 -27.70
CA PHE A 190 -12.58 -14.29 -26.99
C PHE A 190 -11.46 -14.26 -28.03
N GLU A 191 -11.36 -13.18 -28.79
CA GLU A 191 -10.26 -12.93 -29.74
C GLU A 191 -8.91 -12.66 -29.04
N ASP A 192 -8.83 -12.75 -27.72
CA ASP A 192 -7.64 -12.43 -26.93
C ASP A 192 -6.77 -13.64 -26.52
N LEU A 193 -6.93 -14.79 -27.20
CA LEU A 193 -5.90 -15.85 -27.21
C LEU A 193 -4.56 -15.36 -27.79
N GLY A 194 -4.55 -14.21 -28.48
CA GLY A 194 -3.37 -13.56 -29.03
C GLY A 194 -2.44 -12.95 -27.98
N TYR A 195 -2.95 -12.42 -26.85
CA TYR A 195 -2.11 -11.77 -25.83
C TYR A 195 -1.10 -12.76 -25.23
N TRP A 196 -1.57 -13.94 -24.80
CA TRP A 196 -0.71 -14.94 -24.15
C TRP A 196 0.23 -15.65 -25.11
N GLN A 197 -0.20 -15.89 -26.36
CA GLN A 197 0.69 -16.40 -27.41
C GLN A 197 1.75 -15.37 -27.82
N ARG A 198 1.43 -14.08 -27.76
CA ARG A 198 2.40 -13.00 -27.93
C ARG A 198 3.39 -13.03 -26.77
N LEU A 199 2.92 -13.05 -25.53
CA LEU A 199 3.76 -13.09 -24.34
C LEU A 199 4.73 -14.28 -24.30
N GLU A 200 4.31 -15.47 -24.76
CA GLU A 200 5.21 -16.63 -24.84
C GLU A 200 6.27 -16.48 -25.93
N ARG A 201 5.89 -15.95 -27.11
CA ARG A 201 6.85 -15.62 -28.17
C ARG A 201 7.86 -14.58 -27.69
N GLU A 202 7.39 -13.58 -26.95
CA GLU A 202 8.23 -12.55 -26.33
C GLU A 202 9.19 -13.14 -25.30
N LYS A 203 8.73 -14.06 -24.43
CA LYS A 203 9.59 -14.79 -23.48
C LYS A 203 10.62 -15.69 -24.17
N GLN A 204 10.25 -16.37 -25.26
CA GLN A 204 11.17 -17.21 -26.04
C GLN A 204 12.22 -16.36 -26.75
N GLU A 205 11.81 -15.25 -27.36
CA GLU A 205 12.70 -14.28 -27.98
C GLU A 205 13.64 -13.67 -26.93
N ASP A 206 13.13 -13.32 -25.75
CA ASP A 206 13.95 -12.82 -24.66
C ASP A 206 14.97 -13.85 -24.20
N ARG A 207 14.57 -15.13 -24.04
CA ARG A 207 15.50 -16.23 -23.70
C ARG A 207 16.58 -16.41 -24.77
N ARG A 208 16.23 -16.28 -26.05
CA ARG A 208 17.18 -16.35 -27.15
C ARG A 208 18.17 -15.17 -27.10
N ARG A 209 17.66 -13.94 -26.94
CA ARG A 209 18.51 -12.74 -26.86
C ARG A 209 19.40 -12.74 -25.61
N MET A 210 18.95 -13.27 -24.48
CA MET A 210 19.80 -13.48 -23.29
C MET A 210 20.94 -14.47 -23.55
N ALA A 211 20.76 -15.43 -24.46
CA ALA A 211 21.82 -16.36 -24.85
C ALA A 211 22.80 -15.74 -25.86
N GLU A 212 22.34 -14.76 -26.65
CA GLU A 212 23.14 -14.06 -27.67
C GLU A 212 23.89 -12.84 -27.10
N ASP A 213 23.30 -12.12 -26.14
CA ASP A 213 23.86 -10.94 -25.50
C ASP A 213 23.74 -11.06 -23.96
N PRO A 214 24.86 -11.24 -23.24
CA PRO A 214 24.88 -11.31 -21.78
C PRO A 214 24.34 -10.05 -21.08
N ASN A 215 24.29 -8.91 -21.77
CA ASN A 215 23.78 -7.65 -21.25
C ASN A 215 22.29 -7.41 -21.61
N TYR A 216 21.68 -8.29 -22.40
CA TYR A 216 20.27 -8.16 -22.76
C TYR A 216 19.36 -8.40 -21.55
N GLN A 217 18.59 -7.38 -21.18
CA GLN A 217 17.60 -7.49 -20.12
C GLN A 217 16.26 -7.97 -20.69
N PRO A 218 15.75 -9.13 -20.26
CA PRO A 218 14.48 -9.65 -20.77
C PRO A 218 13.31 -8.80 -20.28
N ARG A 219 12.17 -8.83 -20.99
CA ARG A 219 10.97 -8.06 -20.63
C ARG A 219 10.38 -8.48 -19.28
N TRP A 220 10.67 -9.70 -18.82
CA TRP A 220 10.31 -10.19 -17.48
C TRP A 220 11.32 -9.83 -16.37
N HIS A 221 12.35 -9.02 -16.67
CA HIS A 221 13.30 -8.52 -15.67
C HIS A 221 12.63 -7.73 -14.53
N ILE A 222 11.44 -7.21 -14.78
CA ILE A 222 10.57 -6.50 -13.82
C ILE A 222 10.40 -7.23 -12.47
N ASP A 223 10.42 -8.56 -12.48
CA ASP A 223 10.23 -9.39 -11.29
C ASP A 223 11.53 -9.96 -10.71
N LYS A 224 12.69 -9.53 -11.23
CA LYS A 224 13.99 -9.90 -10.69
C LYS A 224 14.19 -9.24 -9.32
N ASN A 225 14.53 -10.05 -8.33
CA ASN A 225 14.84 -9.55 -7.00
C ASN A 225 16.26 -9.00 -6.95
N GLU A 226 16.45 -7.93 -6.20
CA GLU A 226 17.77 -7.38 -5.88
C GLU A 226 18.65 -8.45 -5.21
N PRO A 227 19.82 -8.79 -5.77
CA PRO A 227 20.72 -9.77 -5.17
C PRO A 227 21.33 -9.33 -3.83
N GLN A 228 21.51 -8.02 -3.62
CA GLN A 228 22.20 -7.50 -2.44
C GLN A 228 21.25 -6.81 -1.46
N TRP A 229 21.18 -7.32 -0.24
CA TRP A 229 20.32 -6.76 0.81
C TRP A 229 20.57 -5.27 1.09
N THR A 230 21.83 -4.83 1.11
CA THR A 230 22.20 -3.42 1.36
C THR A 230 21.70 -2.49 0.27
N VAL A 231 21.84 -2.91 -0.99
CA VAL A 231 21.33 -2.18 -2.17
C VAL A 231 19.81 -2.11 -2.11
N TYR A 232 19.16 -3.23 -1.77
CA TYR A 232 17.71 -3.27 -1.60
C TYR A 232 17.24 -2.29 -0.53
N ALA A 233 17.87 -2.34 0.65
CA ALA A 233 17.55 -1.46 1.78
C ALA A 233 17.74 0.01 1.43
N PHE A 234 18.85 0.35 0.78
CA PHE A 234 19.11 1.72 0.32
C PHE A 234 18.02 2.19 -0.65
N ASN A 235 17.72 1.39 -1.68
CA ASN A 235 16.78 1.77 -2.74
C ASN A 235 15.32 1.82 -2.26
N VAL A 236 14.95 1.05 -1.25
CA VAL A 236 13.63 1.12 -0.59
C VAL A 236 13.50 2.32 0.35
N LEU A 237 14.59 2.80 0.96
CA LEU A 237 14.53 3.92 1.91
C LEU A 237 14.77 5.27 1.24
N VAL A 238 15.85 5.41 0.47
CA VAL A 238 16.35 6.71 -0.04
C VAL A 238 16.76 6.67 -1.51
N GLY A 239 17.01 5.49 -2.10
CA GLY A 239 17.36 5.39 -3.51
C GLY A 239 16.15 5.51 -4.43
N HIS A 240 16.19 4.82 -5.57
CA HIS A 240 15.26 5.09 -6.67
C HIS A 240 13.80 4.69 -6.39
N ARG A 241 13.53 3.85 -5.39
CA ARG A 241 12.15 3.49 -4.93
C ARG A 241 11.89 3.98 -3.51
N GLY A 242 12.69 4.94 -3.05
CA GLY A 242 12.82 5.29 -1.65
C GLY A 242 11.57 5.93 -1.07
N ILE A 243 11.13 5.44 0.09
CA ILE A 243 10.05 6.05 0.89
C ILE A 243 10.35 7.53 1.16
N PHE A 244 11.60 7.87 1.49
CA PHE A 244 11.99 9.23 1.87
C PHE A 244 12.52 10.08 0.72
N SER A 245 12.96 9.48 -0.38
CA SER A 245 13.41 10.24 -1.55
C SER A 245 12.27 10.60 -2.49
N LEU A 246 11.31 9.69 -2.68
CA LEU A 246 10.10 9.95 -3.45
C LEU A 246 9.07 10.72 -2.63
N THR A 247 9.01 10.51 -1.32
CA THR A 247 8.03 11.18 -0.45
C THR A 247 8.69 11.74 0.82
N PRO A 248 9.60 12.72 0.68
CA PRO A 248 10.34 13.31 1.81
C PRO A 248 9.48 13.93 2.92
N VAL A 249 8.20 14.24 2.67
CA VAL A 249 7.27 14.65 3.76
C VAL A 249 7.16 13.59 4.86
N TRP A 250 7.41 12.31 4.58
CA TRP A 250 7.41 11.24 5.59
C TRP A 250 8.51 11.38 6.65
N LEU A 251 9.55 12.20 6.42
CA LEU A 251 10.49 12.58 7.47
C LEU A 251 9.77 13.30 8.62
N LEU A 252 8.76 14.12 8.30
CA LEU A 252 7.95 14.82 9.29
C LEU A 252 7.02 13.85 10.02
N SER A 253 6.53 12.80 9.36
CA SER A 253 5.80 11.71 10.03
C SER A 253 6.67 11.01 11.07
N MET A 254 7.92 10.66 10.73
CA MET A 254 8.82 10.00 11.69
C MET A 254 9.15 10.93 12.87
N ALA A 255 9.41 12.22 12.59
CA ALA A 255 9.64 13.22 13.64
C ALA A 255 8.41 13.43 14.52
N GLY A 256 7.22 13.53 13.93
CA GLY A 256 5.97 13.74 14.66
C GLY A 256 5.58 12.55 15.53
N LEU A 257 5.78 11.32 15.04
CA LEU A 257 5.62 10.11 15.86
C LEU A 257 6.60 10.09 17.03
N ALA A 258 7.87 10.44 16.82
CA ALA A 258 8.85 10.56 17.91
C ALA A 258 8.43 11.61 18.94
N MET A 259 7.90 12.76 18.50
CA MET A 259 7.37 13.80 19.39
C MET A 259 6.21 13.28 20.26
N TRP A 260 5.25 12.56 19.69
CA TRP A 260 4.17 11.94 20.47
C TRP A 260 4.67 10.85 21.43
N LEU A 261 5.64 10.02 21.02
CA LEU A 261 6.21 9.00 21.90
C LEU A 261 6.97 9.59 23.09
N CYS A 262 7.64 10.74 22.90
CA CYS A 262 8.37 11.44 23.95
C CYS A 262 7.46 12.28 24.88
N GLN A 263 6.21 12.56 24.50
CA GLN A 263 5.27 13.32 25.33
C GLN A 263 4.76 12.50 26.50
N ARG A 264 5.21 12.80 27.72
CA ARG A 264 4.89 12.01 28.92
C ARG A 264 3.44 12.11 29.41
N ARG A 265 2.67 13.13 28.97
CA ARG A 265 1.38 13.50 29.60
C ARG A 265 0.13 12.95 28.91
N ASP A 266 0.23 12.46 27.69
CA ASP A 266 -0.94 11.96 26.94
C ASP A 266 -0.75 10.48 26.55
N ALA A 267 -1.33 9.58 27.34
CA ALA A 267 -1.24 8.15 27.08
C ALA A 267 -1.94 7.77 25.77
N GLY A 268 -3.05 8.43 25.41
CA GLY A 268 -3.80 8.13 24.20
C GLY A 268 -3.01 8.44 22.93
N LEU A 269 -2.34 9.59 22.89
CA LEU A 269 -1.47 9.96 21.76
C LEU A 269 -0.26 9.02 21.64
N ARG A 270 0.31 8.59 22.77
CA ARG A 270 1.41 7.60 22.77
C ARG A 270 0.95 6.26 22.22
N ASP A 271 -0.23 5.80 22.61
CA ASP A 271 -0.79 4.53 22.12
C ASP A 271 -1.08 4.60 20.62
N LEU A 272 -1.60 5.75 20.14
CA LEU A 272 -1.78 5.98 18.71
C LEU A 272 -0.45 6.01 17.95
N ALA A 273 0.57 6.67 18.51
CA ALA A 273 1.91 6.70 17.93
C ALA A 273 2.53 5.30 17.88
N LEU A 274 2.37 4.48 18.92
CA LEU A 274 2.81 3.07 18.92
C LEU A 274 2.04 2.23 17.89
N LEU A 275 0.73 2.44 17.75
CA LEU A 275 -0.10 1.78 16.75
C LEU A 275 0.32 2.11 15.32
N ILE A 276 0.96 3.26 15.09
CA ILE A 276 1.48 3.62 13.77
C ILE A 276 2.94 3.13 13.61
N ALA A 277 3.78 3.38 14.60
CA ALA A 277 5.21 3.12 14.54
C ALA A 277 5.55 1.62 14.54
N LEU A 278 4.87 0.81 15.36
CA LEU A 278 5.15 -0.63 15.46
C LEU A 278 4.79 -1.38 14.18
N PRO A 279 3.60 -1.21 13.55
CA PRO A 279 3.33 -1.81 12.25
C PRO A 279 4.25 -1.27 11.15
N THR A 280 4.62 0.02 11.19
CA THR A 280 5.58 0.61 10.24
C THR A 280 6.92 -0.15 10.30
N ALA A 281 7.46 -0.33 11.50
CA ALA A 281 8.70 -1.06 11.72
C ALA A 281 8.57 -2.55 11.35
N ALA A 282 7.48 -3.20 11.74
CA ALA A 282 7.24 -4.62 11.43
C ALA A 282 7.13 -4.86 9.92
N CYS A 283 6.41 -3.99 9.20
CA CYS A 283 6.25 -4.09 7.75
C CYS A 283 7.56 -3.81 7.01
N LEU A 284 8.32 -2.78 7.42
CA LEU A 284 9.63 -2.50 6.84
C LEU A 284 10.60 -3.66 7.10
N ALA A 285 10.66 -4.17 8.32
CA ALA A 285 11.48 -5.33 8.67
C ALA A 285 11.09 -6.56 7.85
N PHE A 286 9.79 -6.83 7.67
CA PHE A 286 9.31 -7.92 6.83
C PHE A 286 9.88 -7.85 5.41
N TYR A 287 9.81 -6.68 4.76
CA TYR A 287 10.30 -6.53 3.39
C TYR A 287 11.83 -6.54 3.29
N LEU A 288 12.53 -5.96 4.27
CA LEU A 288 14.00 -5.99 4.30
C LEU A 288 14.54 -7.41 4.55
N LEU A 289 13.92 -8.15 5.47
CA LEU A 289 14.35 -9.52 5.79
C LEU A 289 13.92 -10.52 4.71
N SER A 290 12.79 -10.27 4.03
CA SER A 290 12.26 -11.13 2.97
C SER A 290 12.66 -10.67 1.56
N TYR A 291 13.74 -9.89 1.41
CA TYR A 291 14.17 -9.33 0.12
C TYR A 291 14.47 -10.40 -0.94
N LYS A 292 14.84 -11.62 -0.56
CA LYS A 292 15.04 -12.70 -1.55
C LYS A 292 13.76 -13.11 -2.27
N THR A 293 12.60 -12.86 -1.65
CA THR A 293 11.27 -13.16 -2.18
C THR A 293 10.59 -11.92 -2.75
N TYR A 294 10.74 -10.78 -2.06
CA TYR A 294 10.07 -9.51 -2.36
C TYR A 294 11.05 -8.40 -2.79
N GLY A 295 12.25 -8.76 -3.25
CA GLY A 295 13.34 -7.84 -3.58
C GLY A 295 13.15 -7.07 -4.88
N ASN A 296 12.02 -7.20 -5.56
CA ASN A 296 11.73 -6.54 -6.83
C ASN A 296 11.22 -5.09 -6.64
N TYR A 297 11.39 -4.50 -5.45
CA TYR A 297 11.01 -3.12 -5.12
C TYR A 297 9.51 -2.80 -5.30
N GLY A 298 8.64 -3.80 -5.22
CA GLY A 298 7.23 -3.63 -5.56
C GLY A 298 6.95 -3.66 -7.08
N GLY A 299 7.84 -4.22 -7.89
CA GLY A 299 7.69 -4.43 -9.34
C GLY A 299 7.66 -3.13 -10.15
N MET A 300 6.98 -3.17 -11.31
CA MET A 300 6.70 -1.95 -12.09
C MET A 300 5.66 -1.10 -11.39
N SER A 301 6.12 -0.21 -10.53
CA SER A 301 5.30 0.69 -9.72
C SER A 301 6.09 1.95 -9.40
N SER A 302 5.46 3.11 -9.40
CA SER A 302 6.12 4.39 -9.20
C SER A 302 6.66 4.67 -7.79
N GLY A 303 6.76 3.64 -6.96
CA GLY A 303 7.33 3.65 -5.61
C GLY A 303 7.12 2.29 -4.96
N LEU A 304 7.57 2.15 -3.71
CA LEU A 304 7.38 0.94 -2.92
C LEU A 304 5.90 0.77 -2.49
N ARG A 305 5.08 0.25 -3.41
CA ARG A 305 3.62 0.21 -3.27
C ARG A 305 3.10 -0.48 -2.02
N TRP A 306 3.82 -1.50 -1.57
CA TRP A 306 3.51 -2.25 -0.35
C TRP A 306 3.51 -1.41 0.93
N MET A 307 4.04 -0.19 0.88
CA MET A 307 4.04 0.74 2.00
C MET A 307 2.97 1.84 1.85
N PHE A 308 2.26 1.94 0.72
CA PHE A 308 1.33 3.03 0.46
C PHE A 308 0.11 3.01 1.39
N TRP A 309 -0.28 1.84 1.91
CA TRP A 309 -1.37 1.74 2.87
C TRP A 309 -1.10 2.46 4.20
N PHE A 310 0.16 2.81 4.51
CA PHE A 310 0.49 3.65 5.65
C PHE A 310 0.23 5.14 5.45
N ALA A 311 -0.01 5.62 4.23
CA ALA A 311 -0.19 7.03 3.94
C ALA A 311 -1.17 7.75 4.89
N PRO A 312 -2.39 7.25 5.21
CA PRO A 312 -3.27 7.90 6.18
C PRO A 312 -2.71 7.91 7.61
N LEU A 313 -2.00 6.85 8.02
CA LEU A 313 -1.36 6.74 9.33
C LEU A 313 -0.20 7.73 9.47
N TRP A 314 0.69 7.77 8.48
CA TRP A 314 1.82 8.70 8.45
C TRP A 314 1.36 10.15 8.29
N SER A 315 0.26 10.39 7.57
CA SER A 315 -0.33 11.74 7.47
C SER A 315 -0.75 12.26 8.85
N VAL A 316 -1.45 11.46 9.65
CA VAL A 316 -1.81 11.85 11.02
C VAL A 316 -0.57 11.97 11.92
N GLY A 317 0.37 11.02 11.82
CA GLY A 317 1.63 11.04 12.57
C GLY A 317 2.54 12.24 12.27
N MET A 318 2.32 12.95 11.16
CA MET A 318 3.08 14.14 10.76
C MET A 318 2.71 15.40 11.54
N LEU A 319 1.49 15.46 12.11
CA LEU A 319 0.92 16.68 12.66
C LEU A 319 1.83 17.42 13.66
N PRO A 320 2.43 16.75 14.66
CA PRO A 320 3.25 17.47 15.65
C PRO A 320 4.45 18.16 15.02
N ALA A 321 5.09 17.52 14.03
CA ALA A 321 6.21 18.09 13.32
C ALA A 321 5.77 19.23 12.39
N ALA A 322 4.64 19.07 11.69
CA ALA A 322 4.08 20.14 10.85
C ALA A 322 3.72 21.38 11.69
N ASP A 323 3.08 21.19 12.85
CA ASP A 323 2.77 22.28 13.78
C ASP A 323 4.06 22.96 14.28
N ALA A 324 5.09 22.19 14.65
CA ALA A 324 6.37 22.76 15.08
C ALA A 324 7.05 23.59 13.97
N MET A 325 6.99 23.13 12.72
CA MET A 325 7.56 23.85 11.58
C MET A 325 6.83 25.16 11.27
N SER A 326 5.60 25.34 11.75
CA SER A 326 4.83 26.57 11.57
C SER A 326 5.46 27.77 12.30
N HIS A 327 6.28 27.59 13.33
CA HIS A 327 6.73 28.71 14.17
C HIS A 327 7.87 29.53 13.56
N ARG A 328 8.70 28.95 12.67
CA ARG A 328 9.88 29.63 12.11
C ARG A 328 9.77 29.72 10.59
N ARG A 329 10.18 30.86 10.01
CA ARG A 329 10.09 31.07 8.54
C ARG A 329 10.91 30.05 7.75
N TRP A 330 12.13 29.76 8.20
CA TRP A 330 13.01 28.81 7.50
C TRP A 330 12.46 27.38 7.54
N SER A 331 11.83 26.96 8.64
CA SER A 331 11.24 25.61 8.74
C SER A 331 10.01 25.48 7.86
N ARG A 332 9.19 26.53 7.70
CA ARG A 332 8.11 26.53 6.71
C ARG A 332 8.64 26.31 5.29
N TRP A 333 9.72 27.01 4.92
CA TRP A 333 10.35 26.83 3.60
C TRP A 333 10.89 25.40 3.41
N LEU A 334 11.54 24.84 4.43
CA LEU A 334 11.97 23.45 4.39
C LEU A 334 10.78 22.51 4.20
N ALA A 335 9.69 22.68 4.95
CA ALA A 335 8.51 21.85 4.83
C ALA A 335 7.88 21.93 3.44
N LEU A 336 7.77 23.14 2.88
CA LEU A 336 7.27 23.38 1.54
C LEU A 336 8.16 22.73 0.46
N LEU A 337 9.48 22.72 0.66
CA LEU A 337 10.40 22.00 -0.22
C LEU A 337 10.16 20.48 -0.18
N LEU A 338 10.03 19.90 1.03
CA LEU A 338 9.72 18.46 1.18
C LEU A 338 8.36 18.14 0.51
N LEU A 339 7.36 19.00 0.69
CA LEU A 339 6.05 18.88 0.06
C LEU A 339 6.14 18.96 -1.47
N ALA A 340 6.88 19.92 -2.01
CA ALA A 340 7.04 20.10 -3.45
C ALA A 340 7.69 18.88 -4.12
N ILE A 341 8.78 18.36 -3.55
CA ILE A 341 9.45 17.15 -4.06
C ILE A 341 8.52 15.94 -4.00
N SER A 342 7.79 15.78 -2.90
CA SER A 342 6.84 14.68 -2.72
C SER A 342 5.68 14.75 -3.71
N ALA A 343 5.14 15.96 -3.93
CA ALA A 343 4.06 16.19 -4.90
C ALA A 343 4.53 15.97 -6.34
N LEU A 344 5.75 16.39 -6.68
CA LEU A 344 6.36 16.11 -7.99
C LEU A 344 6.47 14.60 -8.22
N SER A 345 6.96 13.85 -7.23
CA SER A 345 7.08 12.39 -7.33
C SER A 345 5.73 11.70 -7.52
N ALA A 346 4.68 12.15 -6.82
CA ALA A 346 3.34 11.59 -6.95
C ALA A 346 2.66 11.95 -8.30
N ALA A 347 2.93 13.15 -8.81
CA ALA A 347 2.37 13.65 -10.08
C ALA A 347 3.07 13.07 -11.32
N TYR A 348 4.37 12.75 -11.22
CA TYR A 348 5.16 12.23 -12.34
C TYR A 348 4.50 11.03 -13.07
N PRO A 349 4.02 9.99 -12.37
CA PRO A 349 3.34 8.83 -12.95
C PRO A 349 1.80 8.94 -13.01
N VAL A 350 1.20 10.15 -12.97
CA VAL A 350 -0.25 10.34 -12.73
C VAL A 350 -1.18 9.56 -13.68
N TRP A 351 -0.75 9.33 -14.92
CA TRP A 351 -1.54 8.59 -15.92
C TRP A 351 -1.36 7.08 -15.87
N ASN A 352 -0.27 6.61 -15.26
CA ASN A 352 0.01 5.19 -15.09
C ASN A 352 0.92 4.96 -13.88
N PRO A 353 0.36 4.58 -12.71
CA PRO A 353 1.16 4.26 -11.52
C PRO A 353 2.08 3.04 -11.69
N TRP A 354 1.88 2.23 -12.73
CA TRP A 354 2.64 1.01 -13.00
C TRP A 354 3.84 1.27 -13.90
N THR A 355 4.58 2.32 -13.59
CA THR A 355 5.79 2.78 -14.31
C THR A 355 6.90 3.06 -13.31
N PRO A 356 8.18 3.09 -13.70
CA PRO A 356 9.24 3.52 -12.80
C PRO A 356 9.08 4.99 -12.36
N PRO A 357 9.52 5.34 -11.14
CA PRO A 357 9.55 6.73 -10.70
C PRO A 357 10.66 7.51 -11.40
N TRP A 358 10.55 8.83 -11.40
CA TRP A 358 11.53 9.73 -12.00
C TRP A 358 12.97 9.52 -11.48
N LEU A 359 13.15 9.13 -10.21
CA LEU A 359 14.49 8.81 -9.68
C LEU A 359 15.09 7.55 -10.30
N TYR A 360 14.26 6.57 -10.67
CA TYR A 360 14.74 5.39 -11.40
C TYR A 360 15.10 5.78 -12.83
N ASP A 361 14.25 6.56 -13.51
CA ASP A 361 14.52 7.01 -14.88
C ASP A 361 15.79 7.89 -14.93
N LEU A 362 15.99 8.75 -13.92
CA LEU A 362 17.21 9.53 -13.75
C LEU A 362 18.44 8.64 -13.53
N ALA A 363 18.33 7.64 -12.66
CA ALA A 363 19.40 6.69 -12.40
C ALA A 363 19.72 5.85 -13.66
N GLN A 364 18.72 5.50 -14.47
CA GLN A 364 18.89 4.78 -15.73
C GLN A 364 19.58 5.67 -16.75
N TYR A 365 19.16 6.93 -16.89
CA TYR A 365 19.80 7.92 -17.75
C TYR A 365 21.27 8.17 -17.36
N ALA A 366 21.56 8.17 -16.06
CA ALA A 366 22.93 8.30 -15.52
C ALA A 366 23.77 7.01 -15.63
N GLY A 367 23.19 5.89 -16.07
CA GLY A 367 23.85 4.59 -16.18
C GLY A 367 24.13 3.91 -14.83
N TRP A 368 23.44 4.31 -13.75
CA TRP A 368 23.59 3.73 -12.41
C TRP A 368 22.75 2.46 -12.22
N VAL A 369 21.64 2.36 -12.96
CA VAL A 369 20.78 1.18 -13.02
C VAL A 369 20.54 0.83 -14.48
N GLN A 370 20.30 -0.45 -14.74
CA GLN A 370 20.06 -0.98 -16.09
C GLN A 370 18.57 -1.15 -16.34
#